data_AF-A0A3C0DZ57-F1
#
_entry.id   AF-A0A3C0DZ57-F1
#
_cell.length_a   1.000
_cell.length_b   1.000
_cell.length_c   1.000
_cell.angle_alpha   90.00
_cell.angle_beta   90.00
_cell.angle_gamma   90.00
#
_symmetry.space_group_name_H-M   'P 1'
#
loop_
_entity.id
_entity.type
_entity.pdbx_description
1 polymer ?
#
loop_
_entity_poly.entity_id
_entity_poly.type
_entity_poly.pdbx_seq_one_letter_code
_entity_poly.pdbx_strand_id
1 'polypeptide(L)'
;MLYHLFTTLRELYDLPGAGLFNFVSFRAAMSLLTSLVVGIAFGKRIIQWLQLKQVGEIVRDLGLEGQMNKQGTPTMGGLIILGAILLPTLLFADLTNVYTQLMVLSTVWLGAIGFLDDYIKVFKKNKEGLAGRFKVIGQVGMGLILGAAMIWHPDIAIKEMAADGTWTTVRSTATTIPFIKDNHFD
;
A
#
# COMPACT_ATOMS: atom_id res chain seq x y z
N MET A 1 -0.26 4.42 14.56
CA MET A 1 0.49 4.57 15.86
C MET A 1 0.31 5.94 16.50
N LEU A 2 0.42 7.05 15.75
CA LEU A 2 0.19 8.39 16.31
C LEU A 2 -1.28 8.60 16.71
N TYR A 3 -2.22 7.98 15.98
CA TYR A 3 -3.64 7.97 16.37
C TYR A 3 -3.81 7.51 17.83
N HIS A 4 -3.32 6.31 18.17
CA HIS A 4 -3.40 5.77 19.53
C HIS A 4 -2.63 6.60 20.56
N LEU A 5 -1.46 7.14 20.17
CA LEU A 5 -0.68 8.01 21.06
C LEU A 5 -1.44 9.31 21.40
N PHE A 6 -2.02 9.98 20.40
CA PHE A 6 -2.76 11.22 20.60
C PHE A 6 -4.13 11.02 21.24
N THR A 7 -4.78 9.85 21.08
CA THR A 7 -5.97 9.52 21.87
C THR A 7 -5.62 9.33 23.35
N THR A 8 -4.56 8.58 23.65
CA THR A 8 -4.10 8.36 25.03
C THR A 8 -3.60 9.66 25.69
N LEU A 9 -2.89 10.53 24.95
CA LEU A 9 -2.46 11.84 25.45
C LEU A 9 -3.64 12.79 25.71
N ARG A 10 -4.74 12.68 24.95
CA ARG A 10 -5.95 13.45 25.22
C ARG A 10 -6.65 12.97 26.48
N GLU A 11 -6.81 11.65 26.62
CA GLU A 11 -7.45 11.05 27.79
C GLU A 11 -6.70 11.31 29.10
N LEU A 12 -5.36 11.42 29.05
CA LEU A 12 -4.52 11.62 30.24
C LEU A 12 -4.15 13.09 30.52
N TYR A 13 -3.98 13.93 29.49
CA TYR A 13 -3.41 15.28 29.64
C TYR A 13 -4.27 16.40 29.05
N ASP A 14 -5.46 16.10 28.51
CA ASP A 14 -6.42 17.06 27.93
C ASP A 14 -5.76 18.07 26.96
N LEU A 15 -4.83 17.56 26.14
CA LEU A 15 -4.03 18.36 25.23
C LEU A 15 -4.90 19.04 24.15
N PRO A 16 -4.94 20.38 24.09
CA PRO A 16 -5.71 21.10 23.08
C PRO A 16 -5.17 20.78 21.68
N GLY A 17 -6.07 20.42 20.76
CA GLY A 17 -5.72 20.06 19.38
C GLY A 17 -5.54 18.56 19.12
N ALA A 18 -5.40 17.73 20.16
CA ALA A 18 -5.37 16.28 19.99
C ALA A 18 -6.65 15.76 19.31
N GLY A 19 -7.78 16.45 19.51
CA GLY A 19 -9.08 16.28 18.87
C GLY A 19 -9.05 16.03 17.36
N LEU A 20 -8.18 16.75 16.66
CA LEU A 20 -8.14 16.74 15.20
C LEU A 20 -7.77 15.36 14.65
N PHE A 21 -6.97 14.58 15.38
CA PHE A 21 -6.57 13.23 14.97
C PHE A 21 -7.72 12.21 14.97
N ASN A 22 -8.89 12.54 15.52
CA ASN A 22 -10.06 11.65 15.40
C ASN A 22 -10.76 11.78 14.05
N PHE A 23 -10.59 12.90 13.34
CA PHE A 23 -11.22 13.10 12.06
C PHE A 23 -10.47 12.36 10.95
N VAL A 24 -11.19 11.51 10.21
CA VAL A 24 -10.63 10.75 9.09
C VAL A 24 -10.07 11.68 8.00
N SER A 25 -10.76 12.79 7.72
CA SER A 25 -10.32 13.81 6.75
C SER A 25 -8.97 14.43 7.12
N PHE A 26 -8.79 14.79 8.40
CA PHE A 26 -7.53 15.34 8.89
C PHE A 26 -6.39 14.32 8.79
N ARG A 27 -6.64 13.07 9.23
CA ARG A 27 -5.66 11.98 9.11
C ARG A 27 -5.28 11.69 7.65
N ALA A 28 -6.24 11.72 6.74
CA ALA A 28 -6.00 11.53 5.30
C ALA A 28 -5.14 12.65 4.72
N ALA A 29 -5.46 13.91 5.03
CA ALA A 29 -4.68 15.07 4.58
C ALA A 29 -3.23 15.00 5.11
N MET A 30 -3.04 14.70 6.39
CA MET A 30 -1.70 14.53 6.99
C MET A 30 -0.94 13.37 6.35
N SER A 31 -1.62 12.26 6.03
CA SER A 31 -1.01 11.12 5.35
C SER A 31 -0.52 11.50 3.95
N LEU A 32 -1.33 12.24 3.19
CA LEU A 32 -0.95 12.73 1.86
C LEU A 32 0.25 13.67 1.90
N LEU A 33 0.22 14.67 2.79
CA LEU A 33 1.32 15.62 2.94
C LEU A 33 2.61 14.91 3.36
N THR A 34 2.52 13.98 4.30
CA THR A 34 3.67 13.20 4.76
C THR A 34 4.20 12.29 3.64
N SER A 35 3.31 11.67 2.86
CA SER A 35 3.69 10.86 1.69
C SER A 35 4.50 11.66 0.68
N LEU A 36 4.05 12.87 0.36
CA LEU A 36 4.74 13.78 -0.54
C LEU A 36 6.12 14.18 0.01
N VAL A 37 6.19 14.59 1.27
CA VAL A 37 7.45 14.96 1.93
C VAL A 37 8.43 13.79 1.94
N VAL A 38 7.96 12.58 2.26
CA VAL A 38 8.79 11.37 2.24
C VAL A 38 9.30 11.09 0.83
N GLY A 39 8.43 11.16 -0.17
CA GLY A 39 8.81 10.96 -1.57
C GLY A 39 9.89 11.94 -2.03
N ILE A 40 9.75 13.22 -1.72
CA ILE A 40 10.72 14.26 -2.12
C ILE A 40 12.04 14.14 -1.32
N ALA A 41 11.94 14.01 0.01
CA ALA A 41 13.11 14.04 0.90
C ALA A 41 13.96 12.77 0.78
N PHE A 42 13.34 11.60 0.71
CA PHE A 42 14.04 10.32 0.61
C PHE A 42 14.24 9.85 -0.82
N GLY A 43 13.42 10.30 -1.77
CA GLY A 43 13.50 9.88 -3.18
C GLY A 43 14.88 10.12 -3.78
N LYS A 44 15.43 11.34 -3.66
CA LYS A 44 16.77 11.65 -4.21
C LYS A 44 17.86 10.75 -3.62
N ARG A 45 17.84 10.51 -2.30
CA ARG A 45 18.83 9.66 -1.62
C ARG A 45 18.73 8.20 -2.07
N ILE A 46 17.50 7.68 -2.16
CA ILE A 46 17.24 6.31 -2.63
C ILE A 46 17.66 6.16 -4.09
N ILE A 47 17.34 7.13 -4.96
CA ILE A 47 17.74 7.13 -6.37
C ILE A 47 19.27 7.09 -6.49
N GLN A 48 19.99 7.96 -5.77
CA GLN A 48 21.46 7.96 -5.79
C GLN A 48 22.04 6.63 -5.29
N TRP A 49 21.47 6.08 -4.22
CA TRP A 49 21.89 4.78 -3.69
C TRP A 49 21.64 3.64 -4.66
N LEU A 50 20.48 3.63 -5.34
CA LEU A 50 20.16 2.63 -6.37
C LEU A 50 21.08 2.77 -7.57
N GLN A 51 21.34 3.99 -8.05
CA GLN A 51 22.28 4.27 -9.14
C GLN A 51 23.69 3.74 -8.84
N LEU A 52 24.18 3.93 -7.61
CA LEU A 52 25.47 3.38 -7.18
C LEU A 52 25.50 1.85 -7.15
N LYS A 53 24.37 1.20 -6.89
CA LYS A 53 24.23 -0.26 -6.88
C LYS A 53 23.94 -0.87 -8.26
N GLN A 54 23.45 -0.06 -9.19
CA GLN A 54 23.11 -0.43 -10.58
C GLN A 54 24.16 -0.04 -11.61
N VAL A 55 25.39 0.24 -11.17
CA VAL A 55 26.56 0.33 -12.06
C VAL A 55 26.85 -1.06 -12.63
N GLY A 56 26.14 -1.43 -13.70
CA GLY A 56 26.32 -2.70 -14.39
C GLY A 56 25.19 -3.21 -15.28
N GLU A 57 24.04 -2.54 -15.40
CA GLU A 57 23.00 -2.98 -16.34
C GLU A 57 23.29 -2.42 -17.75
N ILE A 58 23.93 -3.25 -18.58
CA ILE A 58 24.10 -2.99 -20.01
C ILE A 58 22.71 -3.13 -20.64
N VAL A 59 22.10 -2.00 -21.02
CA VAL A 59 20.85 -1.96 -21.78
C VAL A 59 21.03 -2.80 -23.04
N ARG A 60 20.14 -3.79 -23.25
CA ARG A 60 20.15 -4.61 -24.46
C ARG A 60 19.86 -3.71 -25.65
N ASP A 61 20.77 -3.65 -26.62
CA ASP A 61 20.52 -2.96 -27.86
C ASP A 61 19.36 -3.65 -28.58
N LEU A 62 18.22 -2.97 -28.61
CA LEU A 62 16.98 -3.41 -29.25
C LEU A 62 16.78 -2.73 -30.60
N GLY A 63 17.74 -1.91 -31.05
CA GLY A 63 17.65 -1.16 -32.32
C GLY A 63 16.52 -0.12 -32.37
N LEU A 64 15.97 0.26 -31.21
CA LEU A 64 14.85 1.21 -31.11
C LEU A 64 15.38 2.60 -30.70
N GLU A 65 15.02 3.62 -31.49
CA GLU A 65 15.31 5.02 -31.17
C GLU A 65 14.74 5.37 -29.78
N GLY A 66 15.61 5.79 -28.85
CA GLY A 66 15.24 6.15 -27.47
C GLY A 66 15.49 5.09 -26.39
N GLN A 67 15.96 3.88 -26.73
CA GLN A 67 16.39 2.89 -25.72
C GLN A 67 17.60 3.38 -24.89
N MET A 68 18.54 4.06 -25.52
CA MET A 68 19.70 4.64 -24.84
C MET A 68 19.32 5.76 -23.85
N ASN A 69 18.17 6.42 -24.03
CA ASN A 69 17.71 7.45 -23.08
C ASN A 69 17.22 6.86 -21.74
N LYS A 70 16.94 5.56 -21.68
CA LYS A 70 16.62 4.83 -20.44
C LYS A 70 17.86 4.23 -19.77
N GLN A 71 19.04 4.45 -20.34
CA GLN A 71 20.30 3.95 -19.80
C GLN A 71 20.68 4.74 -18.55
N GLY A 72 20.93 4.04 -17.44
CA GLY A 72 21.31 4.64 -16.16
C GLY A 72 20.14 5.13 -15.29
N THR A 73 18.88 4.94 -15.71
CA THR A 73 17.74 5.15 -14.80
C THR A 73 17.60 3.94 -13.87
N PRO A 74 17.62 4.13 -12.55
CA PRO A 74 17.62 3.00 -11.64
C PRO A 74 16.30 2.21 -11.69
N THR A 75 16.39 0.87 -11.76
CA THR A 75 15.24 -0.03 -11.54
C THR A 75 14.99 -0.17 -10.02
N MET A 76 13.79 -0.54 -9.55
CA MET A 76 13.37 -0.55 -8.12
C MET A 76 12.84 0.76 -7.50
N GLY A 77 12.34 1.72 -8.30
CA GLY A 77 11.65 2.90 -7.77
C GLY A 77 10.44 2.59 -6.88
N GLY A 78 9.90 1.37 -6.96
CA GLY A 78 8.83 0.87 -6.09
C GLY A 78 9.17 0.92 -4.59
N LEU A 79 10.44 0.88 -4.20
CA LEU A 79 10.84 1.02 -2.80
C LEU A 79 10.51 2.42 -2.25
N ILE A 80 10.63 3.46 -3.09
CA ILE A 80 10.28 4.84 -2.74
C ILE A 80 8.76 4.93 -2.53
N ILE A 81 7.99 4.33 -3.44
CA ILE A 81 6.52 4.31 -3.36
C ILE A 81 6.04 3.54 -2.12
N LEU A 82 6.60 2.36 -1.86
CA LEU A 82 6.26 1.58 -0.67
C LEU A 82 6.57 2.36 0.61
N GLY A 83 7.72 3.04 0.69
CA GLY A 83 8.03 3.91 1.81
C GLY A 83 7.06 5.08 1.95
N ALA A 84 6.71 5.73 0.84
CA ALA A 84 5.77 6.85 0.79
C ALA A 84 4.31 6.45 1.10
N ILE A 85 3.96 5.16 0.99
CA ILE A 85 2.65 4.63 1.41
C ILE A 85 2.71 4.17 2.86
N LEU A 86 3.62 3.26 3.19
CA LEU A 86 3.65 2.57 4.48
C LEU A 86 3.97 3.52 5.64
N LEU A 87 4.89 4.46 5.47
CA LEU A 87 5.29 5.34 6.57
C LEU A 87 4.15 6.27 7.01
N PRO A 88 3.46 7.01 6.12
CA PRO A 88 2.28 7.77 6.50
C PRO A 88 1.13 6.89 7.02
N THR A 89 0.87 5.73 6.41
CA THR A 89 -0.18 4.82 6.88
C THR A 89 0.09 4.33 8.30
N LEU A 90 1.31 3.91 8.63
CA LEU A 90 1.65 3.45 9.99
C LEU A 90 1.56 4.58 11.02
N LEU A 91 1.87 5.81 10.61
CA LEU A 91 1.79 6.98 11.48
C LEU A 91 0.33 7.37 11.76
N PHE A 92 -0.45 7.64 10.71
CA PHE A 92 -1.76 8.31 10.82
C PHE A 92 -2.96 7.38 10.64
N ALA A 93 -2.82 6.17 10.08
CA ALA A 93 -3.94 5.26 9.96
C ALA A 93 -4.26 4.57 11.29
N ASP A 94 -5.48 4.04 11.36
CA ASP A 94 -5.97 3.28 12.51
C ASP A 94 -5.61 1.82 12.25
N LEU A 95 -4.66 1.33 13.04
CA LEU A 95 -4.13 -0.02 12.88
C LEU A 95 -5.02 -1.07 13.54
N THR A 96 -6.05 -0.68 14.30
CA THR A 96 -7.07 -1.62 14.81
C THR A 96 -8.11 -1.97 13.75
N ASN A 97 -8.22 -1.15 12.71
CA ASN A 97 -9.17 -1.40 11.63
C ASN A 97 -8.68 -2.54 10.72
N VAL A 98 -9.48 -3.61 10.63
CA VAL A 98 -9.18 -4.80 9.81
C VAL A 98 -8.89 -4.45 8.34
N TYR A 99 -9.62 -3.51 7.74
CA TYR A 99 -9.39 -3.09 6.35
C TYR A 99 -8.00 -2.46 6.20
N THR A 100 -7.57 -1.64 7.17
CA THR A 100 -6.23 -1.05 7.15
C THR A 100 -5.15 -2.13 7.29
N GLN A 101 -5.35 -3.10 8.19
CA GLN A 101 -4.43 -4.22 8.37
C GLN A 101 -4.28 -5.06 7.09
N LEU A 102 -5.40 -5.41 6.44
CA LEU A 102 -5.39 -6.16 5.19
C LEU A 102 -4.72 -5.39 4.05
N MET A 103 -4.94 -4.08 3.96
CA MET A 103 -4.28 -3.22 2.97
C MET A 103 -2.77 -3.14 3.21
N VAL A 104 -2.33 -2.97 4.46
CA VAL A 104 -0.89 -2.95 4.79
C VAL A 104 -0.25 -4.31 4.50
N LEU A 105 -0.89 -5.41 4.90
CA LEU A 105 -0.44 -6.77 4.62
C LEU A 105 -0.28 -7.00 3.11
N SER A 106 -1.30 -6.66 2.32
CA SER A 106 -1.27 -6.79 0.86
C SER A 106 -0.14 -5.98 0.22
N THR A 107 0.01 -4.74 0.67
CA THR A 107 1.04 -3.82 0.16
C THR A 107 2.44 -4.36 0.44
N VAL A 108 2.70 -4.83 1.66
CA VAL A 108 3.99 -5.41 2.04
C VAL A 108 4.24 -6.73 1.31
N TRP A 109 3.24 -7.61 1.22
CA TRP A 109 3.37 -8.93 0.58
C TRP A 109 3.66 -8.82 -0.91
N LEU A 110 2.84 -8.09 -1.66
CA LEU A 110 3.04 -7.88 -3.09
C LEU A 110 4.28 -7.04 -3.37
N GLY A 111 4.55 -6.05 -2.52
CA GLY A 111 5.79 -5.26 -2.56
C GLY A 111 7.03 -6.12 -2.38
N ALA A 112 7.01 -7.10 -1.46
CA ALA A 112 8.10 -8.04 -1.23
C ALA A 112 8.32 -8.98 -2.43
N ILE A 113 7.26 -9.48 -3.06
CA ILE A 113 7.36 -10.29 -4.28
C ILE A 113 8.01 -9.49 -5.42
N GLY A 114 7.55 -8.25 -5.62
CA GLY A 114 8.12 -7.35 -6.63
C GLY A 114 9.59 -7.00 -6.34
N PHE A 115 9.90 -6.67 -5.08
CA PHE A 115 11.27 -6.40 -4.65
C PHE A 115 12.18 -7.61 -4.84
N LEU A 116 11.73 -8.81 -4.52
CA LEU A 116 12.52 -10.03 -4.70
C LEU A 116 12.81 -10.30 -6.19
N ASP A 117 11.82 -10.08 -7.06
CA ASP A 117 12.02 -10.21 -8.51
C ASP A 117 13.07 -9.23 -9.04
N ASP A 118 12.93 -7.95 -8.71
CA ASP A 118 13.88 -6.93 -9.14
C ASP A 118 15.26 -7.16 -8.52
N TYR A 119 15.32 -7.58 -7.26
CA TYR A 119 16.57 -7.93 -6.58
C TYR A 119 17.30 -9.07 -7.32
N ILE A 120 16.59 -10.13 -7.71
CA ILE A 120 17.18 -11.25 -8.46
C ILE A 120 17.69 -10.77 -9.83
N LYS A 121 16.91 -9.94 -10.53
CA LYS A 121 17.32 -9.41 -11.85
C LYS A 121 18.60 -8.59 -11.78
N VAL A 122 18.66 -7.66 -10.84
CA VAL A 122 19.75 -6.69 -10.75
C VAL A 122 20.97 -7.27 -10.04
N PHE A 123 20.79 -7.88 -8.87
CA PHE A 123 21.92 -8.35 -8.06
C PHE A 123 22.45 -9.71 -8.48
N LYS A 124 21.57 -10.65 -8.88
CA LYS A 124 22.00 -11.97 -9.37
C LYS A 124 22.28 -11.99 -10.88
N LYS A 125 22.11 -10.86 -11.58
CA LYS A 125 22.27 -10.72 -13.04
C LYS A 125 21.47 -11.76 -13.85
N ASN A 126 20.41 -12.31 -13.25
CA ASN A 126 19.55 -13.28 -13.91
C ASN A 126 18.38 -12.53 -14.55
N LYS A 127 18.43 -12.36 -15.86
CA LYS A 127 17.43 -11.61 -16.64
C LYS A 127 16.02 -12.20 -16.55
N GLU A 128 15.89 -13.49 -16.25
CA GLU A 128 14.58 -14.15 -16.09
C GLU A 128 13.88 -13.73 -14.78
N GLY A 129 14.64 -13.24 -13.80
CA GLY A 129 14.13 -12.84 -12.49
C GLY A 129 13.60 -14.01 -11.66
N LEU A 130 12.61 -13.74 -10.82
CA LEU A 130 11.91 -14.78 -10.07
C LEU A 130 11.05 -15.62 -11.03
N ALA A 131 11.10 -16.95 -10.94
CA ALA A 131 10.35 -17.81 -11.84
C ALA A 131 8.86 -17.48 -11.78
N GLY A 132 8.22 -17.36 -12.96
CA GLY A 132 6.84 -16.88 -13.08
C GLY A 132 5.83 -17.64 -12.20
N ARG A 133 6.05 -18.95 -11.99
CA ARG A 133 5.24 -19.77 -11.09
C ARG A 133 5.23 -19.24 -9.65
N PHE A 134 6.38 -18.83 -9.10
CA PHE A 134 6.45 -18.29 -7.74
C PHE A 134 5.78 -16.93 -7.61
N LYS A 135 5.84 -16.08 -8.65
CA LYS A 135 5.11 -14.80 -8.67
C LYS A 135 3.60 -15.02 -8.60
N VAL A 136 3.09 -15.90 -9.45
CA VAL A 136 1.66 -16.21 -9.53
C VAL A 136 1.20 -16.87 -8.23
N ILE A 137 1.94 -17.85 -7.70
CA ILE A 137 1.62 -18.50 -6.43
C ILE A 137 1.57 -17.47 -5.30
N GLY A 138 2.53 -16.53 -5.25
CA GLY A 138 2.53 -15.48 -4.23
C GLY A 138 1.35 -14.51 -4.34
N GLN A 139 0.95 -14.14 -5.56
CA GLN A 139 -0.20 -13.27 -5.81
C GLN A 139 -1.53 -13.97 -5.51
N VAL A 140 -1.70 -15.21 -5.97
CA VAL A 140 -2.88 -16.03 -5.69
C VAL A 140 -2.98 -16.33 -4.20
N GLY A 141 -1.87 -16.65 -3.54
CA GLY A 141 -1.81 -16.86 -2.09
C GLY A 141 -2.29 -15.64 -1.31
N MET A 142 -1.86 -14.43 -1.71
CA MET A 142 -2.35 -13.19 -1.11
C MET A 142 -3.86 -13.01 -1.34
N GLY A 143 -4.35 -13.29 -2.54
CA GLY A 143 -5.78 -13.23 -2.86
C GLY A 143 -6.62 -14.18 -2.02
N LEU A 144 -6.14 -15.40 -1.79
CA LEU A 144 -6.79 -16.39 -0.92
C LEU A 144 -6.82 -15.92 0.54
N ILE A 145 -5.74 -15.32 1.04
CA ILE A 145 -5.70 -14.74 2.39
C ILE A 145 -6.72 -13.62 2.53
N LEU A 146 -6.82 -12.73 1.53
CA LEU A 146 -7.82 -11.65 1.54
C LEU A 146 -9.24 -12.20 1.51
N GLY A 147 -9.54 -13.14 0.60
CA GLY A 147 -10.86 -13.76 0.52
C GLY A 147 -11.25 -14.48 1.81
N ALA A 148 -10.32 -15.24 2.40
CA ALA A 148 -10.53 -15.90 3.68
C ALA A 148 -10.79 -14.90 4.82
N ALA A 149 -10.01 -13.82 4.88
CA ALA A 149 -10.23 -12.77 5.87
C ALA A 149 -11.60 -12.12 5.69
N MET A 150 -12.03 -11.82 4.47
CA MET A 150 -13.34 -11.23 4.19
C MET A 150 -14.51 -12.11 4.61
N ILE A 151 -14.38 -13.44 4.53
CA ILE A 151 -15.45 -14.37 4.91
C ILE A 151 -15.47 -14.61 6.42
N TRP A 152 -14.31 -14.73 7.06
CA TRP A 152 -14.21 -15.19 8.45
C TRP A 152 -14.02 -14.08 9.48
N HIS A 153 -13.55 -12.90 9.08
CA HIS A 153 -13.26 -11.85 10.05
C HIS A 153 -14.56 -11.15 10.51
N PRO A 154 -14.85 -11.13 11.82
CA PRO A 154 -16.15 -10.70 12.32
C PRO A 154 -16.44 -9.21 12.10
N ASP A 155 -15.39 -8.39 12.02
CA ASP A 155 -15.46 -6.93 11.86
C ASP A 155 -15.60 -6.47 10.40
N ILE A 156 -15.62 -7.40 9.43
CA ILE A 156 -15.87 -7.07 8.02
C ILE A 156 -17.37 -7.13 7.79
N ALA A 157 -17.99 -5.96 7.75
CA ALA A 157 -19.43 -5.84 7.54
C ALA A 157 -19.76 -4.53 6.81
N ILE A 158 -20.86 -4.57 6.05
CA ILE A 158 -21.39 -3.42 5.32
C ILE A 158 -22.55 -2.86 6.14
N LYS A 159 -22.61 -1.54 6.27
CA LYS A 159 -23.77 -0.87 6.85
C LYS A 159 -24.77 -0.60 5.74
N GLU A 160 -25.91 -1.27 5.81
CA GLU A 160 -27.02 -1.06 4.90
C GLU A 160 -28.13 -0.29 5.61
N MET A 161 -28.80 0.59 4.87
CA MET A 161 -29.97 1.30 5.36
C MET A 161 -31.18 0.39 5.14
N ALA A 162 -31.75 -0.13 6.22
CA ALA A 162 -32.95 -0.93 6.16
C ALA A 162 -34.14 -0.08 5.71
N ALA A 163 -35.18 -0.73 5.18
CA ALA A 163 -36.38 -0.08 4.64
C ALA A 163 -37.14 0.77 5.69
N ASP A 164 -36.88 0.56 6.97
CA ASP A 164 -37.41 1.33 8.10
C ASP A 164 -36.58 2.57 8.45
N GLY A 165 -35.51 2.84 7.70
CA GLY A 165 -34.60 3.96 7.91
C GLY A 165 -33.54 3.72 8.99
N THR A 166 -33.47 2.51 9.56
CA THR A 166 -32.43 2.14 10.53
C THR A 166 -31.18 1.61 9.84
N TRP A 167 -30.00 1.93 10.38
CA TRP A 167 -28.74 1.39 9.87
C TRP A 167 -28.49 0.00 10.46
N THR A 168 -28.63 -1.04 9.64
CA THR A 168 -28.35 -2.42 10.04
C THR A 168 -27.00 -2.86 9.50
N THR A 169 -26.22 -3.55 10.34
CA THR A 169 -24.91 -4.09 9.93
C THR A 169 -25.13 -5.47 9.34
N VAL A 170 -24.97 -5.59 8.02
CA VAL A 170 -25.19 -6.82 7.27
C VAL A 170 -23.84 -7.37 6.80
N ARG A 171 -23.63 -8.67 6.96
CA ARG A 171 -22.51 -9.37 6.34
C ARG A 171 -22.93 -9.76 4.95
N SER A 172 -22.55 -8.93 3.97
CA SER A 172 -22.76 -9.23 2.57
C SER A 172 -21.41 -9.38 1.87
N THR A 173 -21.30 -10.39 1.00
CA THR A 173 -20.22 -10.51 0.01
C THR A 173 -20.42 -9.58 -1.17
N ALA A 174 -21.49 -8.77 -1.15
CA ALA A 174 -21.84 -7.90 -2.23
C ALA A 174 -20.72 -6.91 -2.54
N THR A 175 -20.28 -6.91 -3.80
CA THR A 175 -19.26 -5.99 -4.29
C THR A 175 -19.94 -4.78 -4.94
N THR A 176 -19.58 -3.58 -4.51
CA THR A 176 -20.11 -2.35 -5.10
C THR A 176 -19.33 -1.97 -6.37
N ILE A 177 -20.05 -1.67 -7.46
CA ILE A 177 -19.42 -1.08 -8.64
C ILE A 177 -19.34 0.44 -8.43
N PRO A 178 -18.12 1.01 -8.42
CA PRO A 178 -17.98 2.44 -8.20
C PRO A 178 -18.65 3.23 -9.34
N PHE A 179 -19.19 4.40 -9.00
CA PHE A 179 -19.82 5.38 -9.90
C PHE A 179 -21.18 4.97 -10.51
N ILE A 180 -21.77 3.86 -10.07
CA ILE A 180 -23.12 3.47 -10.50
C ILE A 180 -24.02 3.32 -9.27
N LYS A 181 -25.20 3.92 -9.35
CA LYS A 181 -26.21 3.89 -8.29
C LYS A 181 -26.79 2.46 -8.18
N ASP A 182 -26.95 1.96 -6.95
CA ASP A 182 -27.54 0.65 -6.63
C ASP A 182 -26.81 -0.57 -7.25
N ASN A 183 -25.53 -0.44 -7.60
CA ASN A 183 -24.76 -1.52 -8.20
C ASN A 183 -24.05 -2.39 -7.15
N HIS A 184 -24.83 -3.23 -6.48
CA HIS A 184 -24.32 -4.33 -5.67
C HIS A 184 -24.41 -5.63 -6.49
N PHE A 185 -23.29 -6.35 -6.60
CA PHE A 185 -23.26 -7.70 -7.17
C PHE A 185 -23.28 -8.71 -6.02
N ASP A 186 -24.34 -9.51 -5.88
CA ASP A 186 -24.42 -10.64 -4.95
C ASP A 186 -23.61 -11.86 -5.45
#